data_AF-A0A8T4JBI6-F1
#
_entry.id   AF-A0A8T4JBI6-F1
#
_cell.length_a   1.000
_cell.length_b   1.000
_cell.length_c   1.000
_cell.angle_alpha   90.00
_cell.angle_beta   90.00
_cell.angle_gamma   90.00
#
_symmetry.space_group_name_H-M   'P 1'
#
loop_
_entity.id
_entity.type
_entity.pdbx_description
1 polymer ?
#
loop_
_entity_poly.entity_id
_entity_poly.type
_entity_poly.pdbx_seq_one_letter_code
_entity_poly.pdbx_strand_id
1 'polypeptide(L)' 'MEDALESKFLKKKPQGYNIGINEGTVAGQTIMHLHIHMIPRYKGDVENPVGGVRNIFPGKGNYKK' A
#
# COMPACT_ATOMS: atom_id res chain seq x y z
N MET A 1 -2.00 -0.89 15.25
CA MET A 1 -1.10 -2.08 15.14
C MET A 1 -1.82 -3.33 15.62
N GLU A 2 -2.65 -3.24 16.65
CA GLU A 2 -3.54 -4.33 17.12
C GLU A 2 -4.46 -4.86 16.00
N ASP A 3 -5.10 -4.00 15.22
CA ASP A 3 -5.96 -4.41 14.08
C ASP A 3 -5.24 -5.24 12.99
N ALA A 4 -3.92 -5.06 12.85
CA ALA A 4 -3.15 -5.80 11.83
C ALA A 4 -2.98 -7.27 12.22
N LEU A 5 -2.92 -7.56 13.52
CA LEU A 5 -2.81 -8.91 14.06
C LEU A 5 -4.15 -9.66 14.02
N GLU A 6 -5.26 -8.94 13.91
CA GLU A 6 -6.60 -9.52 13.78
C GLU A 6 -7.07 -9.63 12.32
N SER A 7 -6.21 -9.28 11.36
CA SER A 7 -6.56 -9.31 9.95
C SER A 7 -7.10 -10.68 9.53
N LYS A 8 -8.28 -10.69 8.91
CA LYS A 8 -8.88 -11.89 8.26
C LYS A 8 -8.01 -12.51 7.16
N PHE A 9 -6.93 -11.83 6.80
CA PHE A 9 -5.93 -12.26 5.84
C PHE A 9 -4.67 -12.84 6.49
N LEU A 10 -4.56 -12.78 7.82
CA LEU A 10 -3.50 -13.43 8.57
C LEU A 10 -3.48 -14.93 8.22
N LYS A 11 -2.28 -15.48 7.98
CA LYS A 11 -2.05 -16.86 7.53
C LYS A 11 -2.49 -17.20 6.09
N LYS A 12 -2.98 -16.24 5.29
CA LYS A 12 -3.25 -16.46 3.86
C LYS A 12 -2.05 -16.06 3.01
N LYS A 13 -1.86 -16.76 1.89
CA LYS A 13 -0.90 -16.33 0.87
C LYS A 13 -1.44 -15.08 0.16
N PRO A 14 -0.66 -13.99 0.05
CA PRO A 14 -1.06 -12.82 -0.71
C PRO A 14 -1.29 -13.16 -2.19
N GLN A 15 -2.27 -12.51 -2.81
CA GLN A 15 -2.57 -12.67 -4.24
C GLN A 15 -1.87 -11.62 -5.10
N GLY A 16 -1.28 -10.60 -4.47
CA GLY A 16 -0.46 -9.57 -5.08
C GLY A 16 0.22 -8.72 -4.02
N TYR A 17 0.97 -7.72 -4.46
CA TYR A 17 1.67 -6.78 -3.58
C TYR A 17 1.62 -5.38 -4.17
N ASN A 18 1.42 -4.37 -3.33
CA ASN A 18 1.84 -3.00 -3.66
C ASN A 18 3.26 -2.82 -3.15
N ILE A 19 4.15 -2.29 -3.99
CA ILE A 19 5.54 -1.99 -3.64
C ILE A 19 5.74 -0.48 -3.75
N GLY A 20 6.34 0.14 -2.74
CA GLY A 20 6.57 1.59 -2.69
C GLY A 20 7.81 1.97 -1.89
N ILE A 21 8.32 3.17 -2.15
CA ILE A 21 9.47 3.78 -1.48
C ILE A 21 9.12 5.24 -1.21
N ASN A 22 9.51 5.75 -0.05
CA ASN A 22 9.53 7.17 0.26
C ASN A 22 10.99 7.66 0.23
N GLU A 23 11.30 8.61 -0.64
CA GLU A 23 12.64 9.19 -0.77
C GLU A 23 12.58 10.68 -0.38
N GLY A 24 13.30 11.04 0.68
CA GLY A 24 13.31 12.37 1.26
C GLY A 24 12.20 12.60 2.30
N THR A 25 12.44 13.54 3.20
CA THR A 25 11.54 13.89 4.31
C THR A 25 10.18 14.41 3.82
N VAL A 26 10.16 15.15 2.72
CA VAL A 26 8.91 15.67 2.08
C VAL A 26 8.04 14.53 1.55
N ALA A 27 8.64 13.42 1.11
CA ALA A 27 7.90 12.22 0.73
C ALA A 27 7.47 11.37 1.94
N GLY A 28 7.75 11.80 3.17
CA GLY A 28 7.42 11.08 4.40
C GLY A 28 8.45 10.00 4.78
N GLN A 29 9.68 10.07 4.28
CA GLN A 29 10.76 9.18 4.73
C GLN A 29 11.13 9.50 6.19
N THR A 30 11.04 8.50 7.08
CA THR A 30 11.39 8.64 8.50
C THR A 30 12.70 7.94 8.86
N ILE A 31 13.05 6.86 8.14
CA ILE A 31 14.33 6.17 8.26
C ILE A 31 15.18 6.57 7.06
N MET A 32 16.29 7.28 7.32
CA MET A 32 17.22 7.81 6.30
C MET A 32 18.16 6.73 5.75
N HIS A 33 17.58 5.58 5.44
CA HIS A 33 18.18 4.48 4.73
C HIS A 33 17.14 3.98 3.73
N LEU A 34 17.57 3.56 2.54
CA LEU A 34 16.67 2.98 1.56
C LEU A 34 15.88 1.83 2.21
N HIS A 35 14.55 1.93 2.18
CA HIS A 35 13.66 0.87 2.61
C HIS A 35 12.49 0.78 1.65
N ILE A 36 12.05 -0.46 1.41
CA ILE A 36 10.97 -0.78 0.48
C ILE A 36 9.77 -1.23 1.30
N HIS A 37 8.63 -0.56 1.12
CA HIS A 37 7.37 -1.03 1.64
C HIS A 37 6.82 -2.12 0.71
N MET A 38 6.67 -3.33 1.23
CA MET A 38 5.95 -4.42 0.57
C MET A 38 4.63 -4.64 1.28
N ILE A 39 3.53 -4.28 0.64
CA ILE A 39 2.19 -4.33 1.22
C ILE A 39 1.42 -5.49 0.56
N PRO A 40 1.16 -6.58 1.28
CA PRO A 40 0.38 -7.71 0.78
C PRO A 40 -1.03 -7.29 0.35
N ARG A 41 -1.51 -7.82 -0.78
CA ARG A 41 -2.83 -7.56 -1.33
C ARG A 41 -3.65 -8.84 -1.48
N TYR A 42 -4.95 -8.73 -1.21
CA TYR A 42 -5.91 -9.83 -1.27
C TYR A 42 -7.15 -9.38 -2.03
N LYS A 43 -7.83 -10.29 -2.74
CA LYS A 43 -9.06 -9.95 -3.44
C LYS A 43 -10.11 -9.43 -2.44
N GLY A 44 -10.59 -8.20 -2.67
CA GLY A 44 -11.59 -7.55 -1.82
C GLY A 44 -11.04 -6.93 -0.52
N ASP A 45 -9.71 -6.75 -0.40
CA ASP A 45 -9.12 -5.98 0.70
C ASP A 45 -9.33 -4.45 0.57
N VAL A 46 -9.52 -3.98 -0.66
CA VAL A 46 -9.79 -2.60 -1.03
C VAL A 46 -10.87 -2.62 -2.11
N GLU A 47 -11.86 -1.74 -1.99
CA GLU A 47 -13.00 -1.65 -2.91
C GLU A 47 -12.57 -1.44 -4.37
N ASN A 48 -11.62 -0.53 -4.60
CA ASN A 48 -11.04 -0.29 -5.91
C ASN A 48 -9.50 -0.19 -5.85
N PRO A 49 -8.76 -1.21 -6.32
CA PRO A 49 -7.30 -1.20 -6.28
C PRO A 49 -6.65 -0.33 -7.37
N VAL A 50 -7.40 0.17 -8.35
CA VAL A 50 -6.85 0.96 -9.47
C VAL A 50 -6.19 2.24 -8.94
N GLY A 51 -5.02 2.53 -9.49
CA GLY A 51 -4.23 3.70 -9.10
C GLY A 51 -3.12 3.40 -8.10
N GLY A 52 -3.29 2.41 -7.23
CA GLY A 52 -2.25 2.00 -6.27
C GLY A 52 -1.68 3.20 -5.50
N VAL A 53 -0.34 3.38 -5.57
CA VAL A 53 0.39 4.50 -4.96
C VAL A 53 -0.06 5.88 -5.47
N ARG A 54 -0.66 5.98 -6.66
CA ARG A 54 -1.12 7.27 -7.22
C ARG A 54 -2.35 7.85 -6.51
N ASN A 55 -2.98 7.08 -5.63
CA ASN A 55 -4.02 7.60 -4.74
C ASN A 55 -3.47 8.63 -3.72
N ILE A 56 -2.15 8.87 -3.66
CA ILE A 56 -1.59 10.03 -2.93
C ILE A 56 -2.13 11.36 -3.43
N PHE A 57 -2.53 11.45 -4.71
CA PHE A 57 -3.17 12.63 -5.27
C PHE A 57 -4.69 12.43 -5.23
N PRO A 58 -5.42 13.20 -4.39
CA PRO A 58 -6.85 13.04 -4.22
C PRO A 58 -7.59 13.06 -5.57
N GLY A 59 -8.37 12.00 -5.84
CA GLY A 59 -9.17 11.87 -7.06
C GLY A 59 -8.40 11.58 -8.36
N LYS A 60 -7.06 11.47 -8.34
CA LYS A 60 -6.23 11.25 -9.55
C LYS A 60 -5.68 9.83 -9.68
N GLY A 61 -5.89 8.97 -8.69
CA GLY A 61 -5.37 7.60 -8.74
C GLY A 61 -6.05 6.73 -9.81
N ASN A 62 -7.36 6.88 -10.01
CA ASN A 62 -8.10 6.05 -10.96
C ASN A 62 -8.06 6.64 -12.38
N TYR A 63 -7.06 6.19 -13.16
CA TYR A 63 -6.85 6.60 -14.56
C TYR A 63 -7.73 5.84 -15.58
N LYS A 64 -8.65 4.99 -15.11
CA LYS A 64 -9.62 4.29 -15.97
C LYS A 64 -11.00 4.96 -15.97
N LYS A 65 -11.18 6.00 -15.17
CA LYS A 65 -12.39 6.83 -15.12
C LYS A 65 -12.22 8.07 -15.97
#